data_AF-A0A3Q3VX60-F1
#
_entry.id   AF-A0A3Q3VX60-F1
#
_cell.length_a   1.000
_cell.length_b   1.000
_cell.length_c   1.000
_cell.angle_alpha   90.00
_cell.angle_beta   90.00
_cell.angle_gamma   90.00
#
_symmetry.space_group_name_H-M   'P 1'
#
loop_
_entity.id
_entity.type
_entity.pdbx_description
1 polymer ?
#
loop_
_entity_poly.entity_id
_entity_poly.type
_entity_poly.pdbx_seq_one_letter_code
_entity_poly.pdbx_strand_id
1 'polypeptide(L)' 'MASGMQEKQYTPSLLGFFIYNPTFGPREGEEEKKILFYHPSDVEKNEKIRNVGLCEAIVQFTR' A
#
# COMPACT_ATOMS: atom_id res chain seq x y z
N MET A 1 -2.48 -42.17 -16.73
CA MET A 1 -1.42 -41.29 -16.19
C MET A 1 -2.09 -39.98 -15.79
N ALA A 2 -2.53 -39.87 -14.54
CA ALA A 2 -3.18 -38.66 -14.02
C ALA A 2 -2.09 -37.73 -13.50
N SER A 3 -1.89 -36.59 -14.16
CA SER A 3 -1.01 -35.52 -13.69
C SER A 3 -1.70 -34.82 -12.52
N GLY A 4 -1.25 -35.10 -11.29
CA GLY A 4 -1.69 -34.38 -10.10
C GLY A 4 -1.35 -32.90 -10.22
N MET A 5 -2.36 -32.05 -10.07
CA MET A 5 -2.16 -30.60 -9.95
C MET A 5 -1.48 -30.36 -8.60
N GLN A 6 -0.23 -29.91 -8.64
CA GLN A 6 0.51 -29.51 -7.45
C GLN A 6 -0.07 -28.18 -6.95
N GLU A 7 -0.69 -28.20 -5.77
CA GLU A 7 -1.10 -26.96 -5.08
C GLU A 7 0.16 -26.14 -4.78
N LYS A 8 0.25 -24.94 -5.37
CA LYS A 8 1.32 -23.99 -5.02
C LYS A 8 1.06 -23.49 -3.60
N GLN A 9 1.86 -23.97 -2.65
CA GLN A 9 1.91 -23.40 -1.30
C GLN A 9 2.56 -22.01 -1.38
N TYR A 10 1.78 -20.95 -1.19
CA TYR A 10 2.30 -19.59 -1.08
C TYR A 10 2.66 -19.30 0.38
N THR A 11 3.91 -18.96 0.64
CA THR A 11 4.31 -18.41 1.95
C THR A 11 3.77 -16.99 2.08
N PRO A 12 3.16 -16.60 3.21
CA PRO A 12 2.72 -15.23 3.42
C PRO A 12 3.89 -14.25 3.25
N SER A 13 3.64 -13.17 2.52
CA SER A 13 4.59 -12.07 2.34
C SER A 13 3.96 -10.73 2.67
N LEU A 14 4.79 -9.74 2.97
CA LEU A 14 4.33 -8.41 3.26
C LEU A 14 3.90 -7.70 1.98
N LEU A 15 2.60 -7.45 1.83
CA LEU A 15 2.03 -6.79 0.65
C LEU A 15 2.32 -5.28 0.64
N GLY A 16 2.19 -4.63 1.79
CA GLY A 16 2.42 -3.19 1.93
C GLY A 16 2.50 -2.79 3.38
N PHE A 17 3.61 -2.16 3.74
CA PHE A 17 3.84 -1.52 5.02
C PHE A 17 4.32 -0.10 4.77
N PHE A 18 3.64 0.88 5.35
CA PHE A 18 3.98 2.28 5.12
C PHE A 18 3.74 3.13 6.35
N ILE A 19 4.53 4.20 6.45
CA ILE A 19 4.39 5.24 7.46
C ILE A 19 4.06 6.51 6.71
N TYR A 20 2.97 7.17 7.09
CA TYR A 20 2.54 8.42 6.48
C TYR A 20 2.17 9.47 7.52
N ASN A 21 2.24 10.74 7.12
CA ASN A 21 1.78 11.87 7.90
C ASN A 21 0.73 12.66 7.09
N PRO A 22 -0.55 12.66 7.49
CA PRO A 22 -1.62 13.32 6.73
C PRO A 22 -1.48 14.85 6.66
N THR A 23 -0.64 15.45 7.51
CA THR A 23 -0.41 16.90 7.52
C THR A 23 0.61 17.37 6.48
N PHE A 24 1.33 16.44 5.83
CA PHE A 24 2.28 16.76 4.76
C PHE A 24 1.58 16.75 3.40
N GLY A 25 2.10 17.50 2.42
CA GLY A 25 1.51 17.59 1.08
C GLY A 25 0.03 18.01 1.07
N PRO A 26 -0.35 19.17 1.64
CA PRO A 26 -1.74 19.61 1.76
C PRO A 26 -2.36 20.07 0.42
N ARG A 27 -1.57 20.10 -0.66
CA ARG A 27 -1.98 20.56 -1.99
C ARG A 27 -2.14 19.37 -2.92
N GLU A 28 -3.04 19.53 -3.90
CA GLU A 28 -3.22 18.55 -4.98
C GLU A 28 -1.91 18.30 -5.72
N GLY A 29 -1.58 17.02 -5.93
CA GLY A 29 -0.33 16.58 -6.57
C GLY A 29 0.86 16.44 -5.61
N GLU A 30 0.68 16.73 -4.32
CA GLU A 30 1.73 16.58 -3.29
C GLU A 30 1.53 15.34 -2.41
N GLU A 31 0.62 14.43 -2.76
CA GLU A 31 0.21 13.29 -1.92
C GLU A 31 1.38 12.37 -1.58
N GLU A 32 2.36 12.23 -2.48
CA GLU A 32 3.58 11.46 -2.20
C GLU A 32 4.33 11.99 -0.99
N LYS A 33 4.31 13.30 -0.73
CA LYS A 33 5.03 13.90 0.41
C LYS A 33 4.46 13.44 1.75
N LYS A 34 3.24 12.90 1.78
CA LYS A 34 2.67 12.27 2.97
C LYS A 34 3.42 11.00 3.35
N ILE A 35 4.02 10.30 2.39
CA ILE A 35 4.60 8.97 2.58
C ILE A 35 6.05 9.12 3.06
N LEU A 36 6.29 8.81 4.33
CA LEU A 36 7.62 8.89 4.94
C LEU A 36 8.42 7.58 4.74
N PHE A 37 7.71 6.46 4.62
CA PHE A 37 8.29 5.15 4.38
C PHE A 37 7.31 4.25 3.66
N TYR A 38 7.81 3.39 2.78
CA TYR A 38 7.01 2.35 2.12
C TYR A 38 7.87 1.11 1.83
N HIS A 39 7.37 -0.06 2.21
CA HIS A 39 7.97 -1.37 1.93
C HIS A 39 6.89 -2.35 1.42
N PRO A 40 7.16 -3.13 0.36
CA PRO A 40 8.38 -3.16 -0.45
C PRO A 40 8.66 -1.85 -1.21
N SER A 41 9.93 -1.47 -1.38
CA SER A 41 10.31 -0.15 -1.91
C SER A 41 10.10 -0.02 -3.43
N ASP A 42 10.06 -1.15 -4.12
CA ASP A 42 9.88 -1.31 -5.57
C ASP A 42 8.43 -1.12 -6.05
N VAL A 43 7.48 -0.92 -5.13
CA VAL A 43 6.09 -0.57 -5.47
C VAL A 43 6.04 0.80 -6.18
N GLU A 44 5.21 0.89 -7.23
CA GLU A 44 5.03 2.10 -8.02
C GLU A 44 4.52 3.28 -7.16
N LYS A 45 5.03 4.49 -7.40
CA LYS A 45 4.63 5.70 -6.68
C LYS A 45 3.11 5.88 -6.61
N ASN A 46 2.41 5.75 -7.73
CA ASN A 46 0.95 5.94 -7.76
C ASN A 46 0.22 4.88 -6.93
N GLU A 47 0.75 3.66 -6.87
CA GLU A 47 0.20 2.61 -6.03
C GLU A 47 0.39 2.92 -4.54
N LYS A 48 1.56 3.43 -4.14
CA LYS A 48 1.80 3.90 -2.77
C LYS A 48 0.80 5.00 -2.36
N ILE A 49 0.58 5.98 -3.25
CA ILE A 49 -0.39 7.07 -3.02
C ILE A 49 -1.82 6.52 -2.87
N ARG A 50 -2.24 5.60 -3.74
CA ARG A 50 -3.57 4.96 -3.66
C ARG A 50 -3.75 4.22 -2.34
N ASN A 51 -2.75 3.47 -1.90
CA ASN A 51 -2.82 2.69 -0.66
C ASN A 51 -2.95 3.61 0.56
N VAL A 52 -2.14 4.67 0.64
CA VAL A 52 -2.23 5.66 1.73
C VAL A 52 -3.56 6.40 1.69
N GLY A 53 -3.99 6.87 0.52
CA GLY A 53 -5.26 7.60 0.36
C GLY A 53 -6.48 6.77 0.76
N LEU A 54 -6.49 5.47 0.41
CA LEU A 54 -7.57 4.56 0.81
C LEU A 54 -7.62 4.40 2.33
N CYS A 55 -6.49 4.12 2.97
CA CYS A 55 -6.43 3.98 4.43
C CYS A 55 -6.82 5.29 5.15
N GLU A 56 -6.36 6.44 4.66
CA GLU A 56 -6.72 7.74 5.19
C GLU A 56 -8.23 7.99 5.09
N ALA A 57 -8.85 7.69 3.94
CA ALA A 57 -10.28 7.82 3.74
C ALA A 57 -11.10 6.91 4.66
N ILE A 58 -10.67 5.66 4.88
CA ILE A 58 -11.35 4.73 5.80
C ILE A 58 -11.27 5.25 7.24
N VAL A 59 -10.10 5.73 7.68
CA VAL A 59 -9.93 6.32 9.02
C VAL A 59 -10.81 7.57 9.19
N GLN A 60 -10.92 8.41 8.16
CA GLN A 60 -11.77 9.60 8.20
C GLN A 60 -13.26 9.23 8.20
N PHE A 61 -13.65 8.21 7.43
CA PHE A 61 -15.04 7.76 7.35
C PHE A 61 -15.53 7.12 8.66
N THR A 62 -14.63 6.50 9.42
CA THR A 62 -14.97 5.81 10.69
C THR A 62 -14.90 6.71 11.92
N ARG A 63 -14.51 7.99 11.77
CA ARG A 63 -14.55 9.01 12.82
C ARG A 63 -15.89 9.74 12.83
#